data_AF-A0A0L0N510-F1
#
_entry.id   AF-A0A0L0N510-F1
#
_cell.length_a   1.000
_cell.length_b   1.000
_cell.length_c   1.000
_cell.angle_alpha   90.00
_cell.angle_beta   90.00
_cell.angle_gamma   90.00
#
_symmetry.space_group_name_H-M   'P 1'
#
loop_
_entity.id
_entity.type
_entity.pdbx_description
1 polymer ?
#
loop_
_entity_poly.entity_id
_entity_poly.type
_entity_poly.pdbx_seq_one_letter_code
_entity_poly.pdbx_strand_id
1 'polypeptide(L)'
;MTKPARDGDFVVVDRNGIVENRHEVHAAVLDCSGKVLYVLGNPSHLTLIRSAAKPVQALAVLETGALEKYGFNDEDLALMCASHNGEERHISRARGMLAKAQNKEGDLRCGGHAAIMPEMNKS
;
A
#
# COMPACT_ATOMS: atom_id res chain seq x y z
N MET A 1 -11.79 3.57 22.61
CA MET A 1 -12.34 3.47 21.24
C MET A 1 -11.73 4.59 20.42
N THR A 2 -11.29 4.36 19.17
CA THR A 2 -10.76 5.44 18.33
C THR A 2 -11.92 6.24 17.75
N LYS A 3 -11.94 7.55 17.97
CA LYS A 3 -13.01 8.44 17.47
C LYS A 3 -12.38 9.61 16.68
N PRO A 4 -12.93 9.97 15.52
CA PRO A 4 -12.57 11.22 14.86
C PRO A 4 -12.97 12.40 15.76
N ALA A 5 -12.08 13.36 15.97
CA ALA A 5 -12.47 14.63 16.55
C ALA A 5 -13.31 15.38 15.50
N ARG A 6 -14.55 15.77 15.84
CA ARG A 6 -15.47 16.37 14.86
C ARG A 6 -15.01 17.73 14.32
N ASP A 7 -14.03 18.37 14.97
CA ASP A 7 -13.55 19.72 14.66
C ASP A 7 -12.01 19.85 14.68
N GLY A 8 -11.26 18.75 14.52
CA GLY A 8 -9.78 18.78 14.58
C GLY A 8 -9.14 17.89 13.52
N ASP A 9 -7.89 18.22 13.16
CA ASP A 9 -7.04 17.43 12.27
C ASP A 9 -6.36 16.27 13.01
N PHE A 10 -7.06 15.65 13.97
CA PHE A 10 -6.54 14.54 14.75
C PHE A 10 -7.61 13.50 15.10
N VAL A 11 -7.16 12.27 15.33
CA VAL A 11 -7.98 11.21 15.91
C VAL A 11 -7.58 10.97 17.36
N VAL A 12 -8.55 10.67 18.21
CA VAL A 12 -8.30 10.39 19.63
C VAL A 12 -8.52 8.93 19.95
N VAL A 13 -7.70 8.41 20.85
CA VAL A 13 -7.92 7.11 21.49
C VAL A 13 -8.30 7.39 22.94
N ASP A 14 -9.53 7.01 23.32
CA ASP A 14 -10.05 7.16 24.67
C ASP A 14 -10.20 5.82 25.40
N ARG A 15 -10.03 5.85 26.73
CA ARG A 15 -10.44 4.80 27.66
C ARG A 15 -11.50 5.38 28.59
N ASN A 16 -12.73 4.88 28.47
CA ASN A 16 -13.87 5.33 29.27
C ASN A 16 -14.10 6.85 29.19
N GLY A 17 -13.94 7.45 28.00
CA GLY A 17 -14.13 8.89 27.79
C GLY A 17 -12.94 9.76 28.18
N ILE A 18 -11.89 9.18 28.79
CA ILE A 18 -10.63 9.88 29.07
C ILE A 18 -9.70 9.70 27.87
N VAL A 19 -9.27 10.79 27.26
CA VAL A 19 -8.33 10.77 26.13
C VAL A 19 -6.95 10.35 26.60
N GLU A 20 -6.47 9.20 26.12
CA GLU A 20 -5.11 8.71 26.41
C GLU A 20 -4.11 9.20 25.35
N ASN A 21 -4.53 9.26 24.08
CA ASN A 21 -3.67 9.64 22.96
C ASN A 21 -4.41 10.51 21.93
N ARG A 22 -3.65 11.38 21.25
CA ARG A 22 -4.08 12.11 20.06
C ARG A 22 -3.09 11.84 18.93
N HIS A 23 -3.60 11.57 17.74
CA HIS A 23 -2.80 11.35 16.54
C HIS A 23 -3.18 12.40 15.50
N GLU A 24 -2.26 13.31 15.20
CA GLU A 24 -2.42 14.31 14.15
C GLU A 24 -2.49 13.64 12.78
N VAL A 25 -3.29 14.24 11.89
CA VAL A 25 -3.60 13.78 10.56
C VAL A 25 -3.36 14.93 9.59
N HIS A 26 -2.63 14.64 8.53
CA HIS A 26 -2.45 15.55 7.41
C HIS A 26 -2.94 14.86 6.14
N ALA A 27 -3.81 15.52 5.38
CA ALA A 27 -4.37 14.98 4.15
C ALA A 27 -4.62 16.07 3.11
N ALA A 28 -4.45 15.72 1.84
CA ALA A 28 -4.81 16.56 0.71
C ALA A 28 -5.50 15.69 -0.35
N VAL A 29 -6.56 16.22 -0.96
CA VAL A 29 -7.22 15.61 -2.12
C VAL A 29 -7.04 16.56 -3.29
N LEU A 30 -6.53 16.04 -4.40
CA LEU A 30 -6.24 16.80 -5.61
C LEU A 30 -6.97 16.17 -6.80
N ASP A 31 -7.33 16.97 -7.79
CA ASP A 31 -7.72 16.45 -9.10
C ASP A 31 -6.50 16.09 -9.98
N CYS A 32 -6.76 15.59 -11.19
CA CYS A 32 -5.70 15.18 -12.12
C CYS A 32 -4.84 16.33 -12.66
N SER A 33 -5.29 17.59 -12.54
CA SER A 33 -4.49 18.77 -12.87
C SER A 33 -3.58 19.22 -11.74
N GLY A 34 -3.70 18.59 -10.56
CA GLY A 34 -3.01 18.99 -9.34
C GLY A 34 -3.71 20.12 -8.59
N LYS A 35 -4.96 20.45 -8.93
CA LYS A 35 -5.74 21.43 -8.16
C LYS A 35 -6.18 20.80 -6.85
N VAL A 36 -5.90 21.48 -5.75
CA VAL A 36 -6.35 21.06 -4.41
C VAL A 36 -7.87 21.21 -4.30
N LEU A 37 -8.54 20.10 -3.99
CA LEU A 37 -9.99 20.02 -3.76
C LEU A 37 -10.33 20.05 -2.27
N TYR A 38 -9.45 19.50 -1.43
CA TYR A 38 -9.64 19.43 0.03
C TYR A 38 -8.31 19.33 0.77
N VAL A 39 -8.24 19.90 1.97
CA VAL A 39 -7.07 19.82 2.87
C VAL A 39 -7.54 19.59 4.31
N LEU A 40 -6.81 18.75 5.03
CA LEU A 40 -6.87 18.60 6.49
C LEU A 40 -5.45 18.71 7.06
N GLY A 41 -5.26 19.53 8.09
CA GLY A 41 -3.94 19.77 8.69
C GLY A 41 -2.97 20.46 7.72
N ASN A 42 -1.71 20.03 7.70
CA ASN A 42 -0.65 20.62 6.86
C ASN A 42 -0.37 19.76 5.61
N PRO A 43 -0.81 20.16 4.40
CA PRO A 43 -0.59 19.38 3.17
C PRO A 43 0.88 19.37 2.71
N SER A 44 1.72 20.25 3.26
CA SER A 44 3.15 20.34 2.98
C SER A 44 4.01 19.67 4.05
N HIS A 45 3.40 18.87 4.94
CA HIS A 45 4.13 18.14 5.96
C HIS A 45 5.09 17.13 5.33
N LEU A 46 6.38 17.21 5.68
CA LEU A 46 7.40 16.32 5.14
C LEU A 46 7.35 14.96 5.83
N THR A 47 7.16 13.90 5.05
CA THR A 47 7.19 12.51 5.56
C THR A 47 7.76 11.56 4.52
N LEU A 48 8.05 10.33 4.94
CA LEU A 48 8.51 9.27 4.04
C LEU A 48 7.32 8.73 3.24
N ILE A 49 7.48 8.63 1.92
CA ILE A 49 6.47 8.06 1.02
C ILE A 49 6.15 6.58 1.34
N ARG A 50 7.14 5.84 1.87
CA ARG A 50 7.06 4.42 2.19
C ARG A 50 6.40 3.63 1.06
N SER A 51 5.48 2.72 1.39
CA SER A 51 4.81 1.86 0.43
C SER A 51 3.89 2.59 -0.56
N ALA A 52 3.62 3.89 -0.38
CA ALA A 52 2.87 4.66 -1.37
C ALA A 52 3.69 4.89 -2.67
N ALA A 53 5.01 4.60 -2.67
CA ALA A 53 5.86 4.69 -3.86
C ALA A 53 5.67 3.53 -4.86
N LYS A 54 4.95 2.46 -4.51
CA LYS A 54 4.82 1.26 -5.35
C LYS A 54 4.32 1.53 -6.77
N PRO A 55 3.33 2.41 -7.02
CA PRO A 55 2.95 2.75 -8.40
C PRO A 55 4.10 3.34 -9.22
N VAL A 56 4.97 4.15 -8.60
CA VAL A 56 6.16 4.70 -9.25
C VAL A 56 7.19 3.59 -9.52
N GLN A 57 7.35 2.64 -8.59
CA GLN A 57 8.21 1.46 -8.79
C GLN A 57 7.67 0.54 -9.90
N ALA A 58 6.36 0.34 -9.97
CA ALA A 58 5.70 -0.44 -11.01
C ALA A 58 5.81 0.23 -12.39
N LEU A 59 5.75 1.57 -12.44
CA LEU A 59 5.97 2.33 -13.68
C LEU A 59 7.36 2.04 -14.28
N ALA A 60 8.40 1.96 -13.44
CA ALA A 60 9.74 1.61 -13.94
C ALA A 60 9.78 0.21 -14.57
N VAL A 61 8.99 -0.75 -14.08
CA VAL A 61 8.87 -2.09 -14.69
C VAL A 61 8.06 -2.04 -15.99
N LEU A 62 6.95 -1.29 -16.00
CA LEU A 62 6.13 -1.04 -17.18
C LEU A 62 6.96 -0.47 -18.35
N GLU A 63 7.79 0.52 -18.08
CA GLU A 63 8.64 1.19 -19.08
C GLU A 63 9.67 0.25 -19.74
N THR A 64 9.97 -0.91 -19.14
CA THR A 64 10.83 -1.92 -19.77
C THR A 64 10.12 -2.78 -20.83
N GLY A 65 8.80 -2.64 -20.99
CA GLY A 65 7.98 -3.53 -21.81
C GLY A 65 7.78 -4.92 -21.19
N ALA A 66 8.00 -5.05 -19.87
CA ALA A 66 7.88 -6.33 -19.17
C ALA A 66 6.47 -6.90 -19.20
N LEU A 67 5.43 -6.05 -19.23
CA LEU A 67 4.05 -6.54 -19.24
C LEU A 67 3.76 -7.34 -20.51
N GLU A 68 4.10 -6.80 -21.67
CA GLU A 68 3.93 -7.46 -22.96
C GLU A 68 4.85 -8.66 -23.07
N LYS A 69 6.13 -8.49 -22.70
CA LYS A 69 7.16 -9.54 -22.79
C LYS A 69 6.78 -10.81 -22.02
N TYR A 70 6.19 -10.65 -20.83
CA TYR A 70 5.83 -11.77 -19.95
C TYR A 70 4.33 -12.08 -19.93
N GLY A 71 3.52 -11.38 -20.73
CA GLY A 71 2.06 -11.56 -20.76
C GLY A 71 1.39 -11.26 -19.42
N PHE A 72 1.85 -10.22 -18.72
CA PHE A 72 1.18 -9.70 -17.52
C PHE A 72 -0.04 -8.86 -17.91
N ASN A 73 -1.07 -8.88 -17.07
CA ASN A 73 -2.30 -8.11 -17.28
C ASN A 73 -2.59 -7.16 -16.09
N ASP A 74 -3.73 -6.48 -16.14
CA ASP A 74 -4.13 -5.47 -15.14
C ASP A 74 -4.15 -6.00 -13.70
N GLU A 75 -4.47 -7.28 -13.49
CA GLU A 75 -4.45 -7.89 -12.15
C GLU A 75 -3.00 -8.14 -11.66
N ASP A 76 -2.05 -8.42 -12.56
CA ASP A 76 -0.62 -8.49 -12.21
C ASP A 76 -0.12 -7.09 -11.84
N LEU A 77 -0.48 -6.08 -12.63
CA LEU A 77 -0.13 -4.68 -12.38
C LEU A 77 -0.73 -4.18 -11.06
N ALA A 78 -1.98 -4.53 -10.77
CA ALA A 78 -2.62 -4.23 -9.50
C ALA A 78 -1.83 -4.82 -8.31
N LEU A 79 -1.32 -6.06 -8.44
CA LEU A 79 -0.48 -6.68 -7.42
C LEU A 79 0.84 -5.91 -7.23
N MET A 80 1.51 -5.50 -8.30
CA MET A 80 2.76 -4.72 -8.23
C MET A 80 2.57 -3.40 -7.48
N CYS A 81 1.42 -2.73 -7.68
CA CYS A 81 1.11 -1.44 -7.05
C CYS A 81 0.61 -1.56 -5.60
N ALA A 82 0.18 -2.74 -5.16
CA ALA A 82 -0.57 -2.92 -3.93
C ALA A 82 0.30 -3.05 -2.67
N SER A 83 -0.30 -2.69 -1.54
CA SER A 83 0.13 -3.15 -0.22
C SER A 83 -0.81 -4.27 0.20
N HIS A 84 -0.39 -5.52 0.06
CA HIS A 84 -1.23 -6.69 0.29
C HIS A 84 -0.76 -7.49 1.50
N ASN A 85 -1.69 -8.15 2.19
CA ASN A 85 -1.41 -9.00 3.35
C ASN A 85 -0.93 -10.41 3.00
N GLY A 86 -0.70 -10.71 1.71
CA GLY A 86 -0.24 -12.03 1.29
C GLY A 86 -1.32 -13.11 1.41
N GLU A 87 -2.60 -12.75 1.31
CA GLU A 87 -3.69 -13.74 1.15
C GLU A 87 -3.42 -14.71 -0.02
N GLU A 88 -4.03 -15.89 0.01
CA GLU A 88 -3.80 -16.95 -1.00
C GLU A 88 -3.95 -16.44 -2.45
N ARG A 89 -4.90 -15.54 -2.70
CA ARG A 89 -5.05 -14.90 -4.02
C ARG A 89 -3.82 -14.10 -4.46
N HIS A 90 -3.16 -13.39 -3.54
CA HIS A 90 -1.96 -12.62 -3.82
C HIS A 90 -0.77 -13.55 -4.05
N ILE A 91 -0.63 -14.60 -3.22
CA ILE A 91 0.45 -15.58 -3.36
C ILE A 91 0.32 -16.35 -4.68
N SER A 92 -0.88 -16.86 -4.97
CA SER A 92 -1.20 -17.55 -6.23
C SER A 92 -0.87 -16.68 -7.44
N ARG A 93 -1.22 -15.39 -7.38
CA ARG A 93 -0.89 -14.42 -8.43
C ARG A 93 0.62 -14.21 -8.58
N ALA A 94 1.33 -13.95 -7.49
CA ALA A 94 2.78 -13.78 -7.50
C ALA A 94 3.51 -15.01 -8.06
N ARG A 95 3.06 -16.22 -7.69
CA ARG A 95 3.58 -17.48 -8.25
C ARG A 95 3.34 -17.59 -9.75
N GLY A 96 2.15 -17.21 -10.21
CA GLY A 96 1.83 -17.15 -11.64
C GLY A 96 2.72 -16.16 -12.41
N MET A 97 3.00 -14.99 -11.82
CA MET A 97 3.90 -14.00 -12.41
C MET A 97 5.35 -14.50 -12.50
N LEU A 98 5.85 -15.15 -11.44
CA LEU A 98 7.17 -15.77 -11.45
C LEU A 98 7.28 -16.84 -12.54
N ALA A 99 6.27 -17.71 -12.67
CA ALA A 99 6.24 -18.75 -13.70
C ALA A 99 6.27 -18.18 -15.13
N LYS A 100 5.47 -17.13 -15.41
CA LYS A 100 5.48 -16.41 -16.69
C LYS A 100 6.86 -15.80 -17.01
N ALA A 101 7.54 -15.29 -15.98
CA ALA A 101 8.89 -14.76 -16.09
C ALA A 101 10.00 -15.83 -16.05
N GLN A 102 9.64 -17.12 -16.03
CA GLN A 102 10.56 -18.26 -15.91
C GLN A 102 11.46 -18.22 -14.65
N ASN A 103 10.97 -17.62 -13.58
CA ASN A 103 11.62 -17.54 -12.28
C ASN A 103 10.93 -18.44 -11.24
N LYS A 104 11.60 -18.65 -10.12
CA LYS A 104 11.14 -19.41 -8.96
C LYS A 104 11.14 -18.51 -7.72
N GLU A 105 10.45 -18.94 -6.68
CA GLU A 105 10.44 -18.22 -5.39
C GLU A 105 11.85 -17.99 -4.83
N GLY A 106 12.75 -18.96 -5.00
CA GLY A 106 14.16 -18.85 -4.57
C GLY A 106 14.99 -17.79 -5.31
N ASP A 107 14.49 -17.25 -6.44
CA ASP A 107 15.14 -16.14 -7.15
C ASP A 107 14.83 -14.78 -6.52
N LEU A 108 13.80 -14.72 -5.64
CA LEU A 108 13.49 -13.52 -4.87
C LEU A 108 14.61 -13.24 -3.86
N ARG A 109 15.12 -12.00 -3.89
CA ARG A 109 16.14 -11.53 -2.95
C ARG A 109 15.56 -10.95 -1.66
N CYS A 110 14.23 -10.83 -1.60
CA CYS A 110 13.51 -10.48 -0.39
C CYS A 110 13.01 -11.77 0.27
N GLY A 111 13.36 -11.99 1.54
CA GLY A 111 12.73 -13.05 2.33
C GLY A 111 11.23 -12.79 2.53
N GLY A 112 10.50 -13.80 2.95
CA GLY A 112 9.10 -13.66 3.36
C GLY A 112 8.96 -12.70 4.55
N HIS A 113 7.84 -12.01 4.63
CA HIS A 113 7.45 -11.23 5.80
C HIS A 113 6.16 -11.82 6.38
N ALA A 114 6.05 -11.86 7.71
CA ALA A 114 4.82 -12.29 8.36
C ALA A 114 3.67 -11.37 7.92
N ALA A 115 2.52 -11.97 7.62
CA ALA A 115 1.31 -11.23 7.33
C ALA A 115 0.91 -10.37 8.54
N ILE A 116 0.40 -9.16 8.27
CA ILE A 116 -0.12 -8.27 9.31
C ILE A 116 -1.30 -8.91 10.04
N MET A 117 -2.08 -9.74 9.33
CA MET A 117 -3.17 -10.53 9.89
C MET A 117 -2.63 -11.87 10.42
N PRO A 118 -2.64 -12.12 11.74
CA PRO A 118 -2.08 -13.33 12.33
C PRO A 118 -2.68 -14.64 11.78
N GLU A 119 -3.94 -14.61 11.35
CA GLU A 119 -4.65 -15.76 10.79
C GLU A 119 -3.99 -16.26 9.51
N MET A 120 -3.39 -15.36 8.73
CA MET A 120 -2.69 -15.68 7.50
C MET A 120 -1.31 -16.31 7.73
N ASN A 121 -0.78 -16.24 8.95
CA ASN A 121 0.51 -16.86 9.31
C ASN A 121 0.37 -18.29 9.85
N LYS A 122 -0.86 -18.79 10.00
CA LYS A 122 -1.12 -20.14 10.50
C LYS A 122 -1.07 -21.11 9.31
N SER A 123 0.11 -21.69 9.10
CA SER A 123 0.34 -22.85 8.23
C SER A 123 0.09 -24.15 8.97
#